data_AF-A0A966YY02-F1
#
_entry.id   AF-A0A966YY02-F1
#
_cell.length_a   1.000
_cell.length_b   1.000
_cell.length_c   1.000
_cell.angle_alpha   90.00
_cell.angle_beta   90.00
_cell.angle_gamma   90.00
#
_symmetry.space_group_name_H-M   'P 1'
#
loop_
_entity.id
_entity.type
_entity.pdbx_description
1 polymer ?
#
loop_
_entity_poly.entity_id
_entity_poly.type
_entity_poly.pdbx_seq_one_letter_code
_entity_poly.pdbx_strand_id
1 'polypeptide(L)' 'DHQSVREAYYDCDGDTLLFKVVQHGGGACHTGERTCFYRSLGEAG' A
#
# COMPACT_ATOMS: atom_id res chain seq x y z
N ASP A 1 -12.18 -5.77 3.31
CA ASP A 1 -11.12 -5.77 2.28
C ASP A 1 -10.00 -6.74 2.67
N HIS A 2 -9.24 -7.28 1.71
CA HIS A 2 -8.07 -8.13 1.97
C HIS A 2 -7.02 -7.99 0.87
N GLN A 3 -5.79 -8.45 1.15
CA GLN A 3 -4.67 -8.38 0.22
C GLN A 3 -4.12 -9.78 -0.06
N SER A 4 -4.06 -10.15 -1.34
CA SER A 4 -3.42 -11.39 -1.79
C SER A 4 -1.99 -11.09 -2.20
N VAL A 5 -1.03 -11.67 -1.49
CA VAL A 5 0.40 -11.48 -1.77
C VAL A 5 0.76 -12.15 -3.10
N ARG A 6 1.47 -11.42 -3.96
CA ARG A 6 2.01 -11.93 -5.23
C ARG A 6 3.51 -12.14 -5.15
N GLU A 7 4.21 -11.17 -4.60
CA GLU A 7 5.65 -11.20 -4.42
C GLU A 7 6.00 -10.56 -3.08
N ALA A 8 7.08 -11.02 -2.47
CA ALA A 8 7.63 -10.46 -1.24
C ALA A 8 9.14 -10.26 -1.42
N TYR A 9 9.63 -9.11 -0.98
CA TYR A 9 11.04 -8.76 -0.99
C TYR A 9 11.43 -8.26 0.41
N TYR A 10 12.71 -8.36 0.73
CA TYR A 10 13.35 -7.69 1.85
C TYR A 10 14.48 -6.81 1.28
N ASP A 11 14.92 -5.80 2.03
CA ASP A 11 15.99 -4.89 1.61
C ASP A 11 17.41 -5.42 1.91
N CYS A 12 18.43 -4.58 1.75
CA CYS A 12 19.82 -5.04 1.72
C CYS A 12 20.36 -5.47 3.09
N ASP A 13 19.89 -4.85 4.17
CA ASP A 13 20.23 -5.19 5.55
C ASP A 13 19.11 -5.93 6.28
N GLY A 14 17.93 -6.07 5.66
CA GLY A 14 16.88 -6.98 6.08
C GLY A 14 15.98 -6.43 7.17
N ASP A 15 15.90 -5.10 7.32
CA ASP A 15 15.03 -4.44 8.29
C ASP A 15 13.67 -4.01 7.71
N THR A 16 13.52 -4.07 6.37
CA THR A 16 12.32 -3.64 5.67
C THR A 16 11.78 -4.72 4.73
N LEU A 17 10.45 -4.89 4.73
CA LEU A 17 9.73 -5.77 3.80
C LEU A 17 8.93 -4.96 2.78
N LEU A 18 8.96 -5.40 1.52
CA LEU A 18 8.08 -4.91 0.46
C LEU A 18 7.20 -6.05 -0.06
N PHE A 19 5.89 -5.92 0.14
CA PHE A 19 4.90 -6.82 -0.44
C PHE A 19 4.26 -6.20 -1.66
N LYS A 20 4.33 -6.89 -2.79
CA LYS A 20 3.46 -6.60 -3.94
C LYS A 20 2.21 -7.44 -3.81
N VAL A 21 1.06 -6.78 -3.81
CA VAL A 21 -0.23 -7.41 -3.52
C VAL A 21 -1.25 -7.10 -4.60
N VAL A 22 -2.21 -8.01 -4.78
CA VAL A 22 -3.50 -7.68 -5.38
C VAL A 22 -4.44 -7.29 -4.24
N GLN A 23 -4.91 -6.04 -4.27
CA GLN A 23 -5.94 -5.56 -3.34
C GLN A 23 -7.30 -6.04 -3.80
N HIS A 24 -8.06 -6.64 -2.89
CA HIS A 24 -9.44 -7.01 -3.09
C HIS A 24 -10.36 -6.13 -2.24
N GLY A 25 -11.53 -5.81 -2.79
CA GLY A 25 -12.51 -4.91 -2.16
C GLY A 25 -12.29 -3.44 -2.53
N GLY A 26 -12.82 -2.52 -1.71
CA GLY A 26 -12.88 -1.09 -2.03
C GLY A 26 -11.54 -0.37 -1.99
N GLY A 27 -10.57 -0.90 -1.25
CA GLY A 27 -9.27 -0.28 -1.06
C GLY A 27 -8.62 -0.79 0.22
N ALA A 28 -7.42 -0.27 0.51
CA ALA A 28 -6.77 -0.52 1.79
C ALA A 28 -7.24 0.45 2.89
N CYS A 29 -7.83 1.59 2.53
CA CYS A 29 -8.16 2.63 3.49
C CYS A 29 -9.55 2.44 4.10
N HIS A 30 -9.65 2.66 5.40
CA HIS A 30 -10.91 2.57 6.14
C HIS A 30 -11.90 3.71 5.81
N THR A 31 -11.49 4.73 5.06
CA THR A 31 -12.37 5.83 4.58
C THR A 31 -13.03 5.52 3.23
N GLY A 32 -12.74 4.37 2.62
CA GLY A 32 -13.25 3.99 1.30
C GLY A 32 -12.29 4.29 0.13
N GLU A 33 -11.16 4.94 0.41
CA GLU A 33 -10.15 5.26 -0.59
C GLU A 33 -9.26 4.05 -0.93
N ARG A 34 -8.76 4.02 -2.18
CA ARG A 34 -7.93 2.91 -2.69
C ARG A 34 -6.67 2.66 -1.87
N THR A 35 -6.03 3.73 -1.40
CA THR A 35 -4.79 3.77 -0.61
C THR A 35 -4.98 4.69 0.60
N CYS A 36 -4.29 4.43 1.71
CA CYS A 36 -4.27 5.36 2.84
C CYS A 36 -3.56 6.68 2.51
N PHE A 37 -2.65 6.66 1.54
CA PHE A 37 -1.87 7.81 1.09
C PHE A 37 -2.57 8.53 -0.07
N TYR A 38 -3.87 8.82 0.06
CA TYR A 38 -4.68 9.45 -1.00
C TYR A 38 -4.62 10.99 -1.00
N ARG A 39 -3.92 11.59 -0.04
CA ARG A 39 -3.64 13.03 0.02
C ARG A 39 -2.16 13.26 -0.22
N SER A 40 -1.83 14.16 -1.15
CA SER A 40 -0.44 14.57 -1.41
C SER A 40 -0.06 15.73 -0.49
N LEU A 41 1.23 15.86 -0.19
CA LEU A 41 1.78 17.04 0.50
C LEU A 41 1.96 18.26 -0.43
N GLY A 42 1.67 18.11 -1.73
CA GLY A 42 2.04 19.08 -2.75
C GLY A 42 1.10 19.11 -3.95
N GLU A 43 -0.17 19.42 -3.69
CA GLU A 43 -0.89 20.42 -4.50
C GLU A 43 -1.21 21.61 -3.60
N ALA A 44 -0.14 22.30 -3.19
CA ALA A 44 -0.21 23.65 -2.66
C ALA A 44 0.77 24.46 -3.52
N GLY A 45 0.24 25.43 -4.24
CA GLY A 45 1.03 26.59 -4.67
C GLY A 45 1.44 27.43 -3.46
#